data_AF-A0A644T9Z3-F1
#
_entry.id   AF-A0A644T9Z3-F1
#
_cell.length_a   1.000
_cell.length_b   1.000
_cell.length_c   1.000
_cell.angle_alpha   90.00
_cell.angle_beta   90.00
_cell.angle_gamma   90.00
#
_symmetry.space_group_name_H-M   'P 1'
#
loop_
_entity.id
_entity.type
_entity.pdbx_description
1 polymer ?
#
loop_
_entity_poly.entity_id
_entity_poly.type
_entity_poly.pdbx_seq_one_letter_code
_entity_poly.pdbx_strand_id
1 'polypeptide(L)'
;MKVSEPEKIEWQGTILSVQPRTTVWRYRLDNRTHYHRGYNLFIDGKAKGMKASFSVAISEIQQKKLMFRIGDEAKGTAWTKMYDVSDYADYYRAGGLKITRKAEHAETSPPPYLIEPPDLATYAQRGARMLSAASYRGKCFQCAWATMSAVEIEYNWGVSKKYRFESFCYGPKSCKLYKMGKPRAVPYKGDGSTYDEGWMDDLCTENRGWDD
;
A
#
# COMPACT_ATOMS: atom_id res chain seq x y z
N MET A 1 -2.88 -17.64 -10.49
CA MET A 1 -2.93 -17.40 -9.04
C MET A 1 -2.49 -18.68 -8.37
N LYS A 2 -1.38 -18.66 -7.64
CA LYS A 2 -0.96 -19.84 -6.87
C LYS A 2 -1.71 -19.87 -5.55
N VAL A 3 -2.22 -21.03 -5.19
CA VAL A 3 -2.89 -21.27 -3.91
C VAL A 3 -1.88 -21.92 -2.97
N SER A 4 -1.76 -21.39 -1.75
CA SER A 4 -0.92 -21.96 -0.68
C SER A 4 -1.79 -22.24 0.53
N GLU A 5 -1.44 -23.29 1.29
CA GLU A 5 -2.11 -23.59 2.54
C GLU A 5 -1.69 -22.55 3.60
N PRO A 6 -2.64 -21.79 4.19
CA PRO A 6 -2.28 -20.74 5.14
C PRO A 6 -1.73 -21.33 6.43
N GLU A 7 -0.58 -20.85 6.87
CA GLU A 7 0.03 -21.23 8.14
C GLU A 7 0.28 -19.99 8.99
N LYS A 8 0.22 -20.16 10.31
CA LYS A 8 0.52 -19.10 11.27
C LYS A 8 2.02 -19.06 11.54
N ILE A 9 2.60 -17.87 11.49
CA ILE A 9 4.01 -17.61 11.71
C ILE A 9 4.22 -16.62 12.85
N GLU A 10 5.41 -16.67 13.44
CA GLU A 10 5.94 -15.60 14.29
C GLU A 10 6.91 -14.74 13.49
N TRP A 11 6.90 -13.44 13.80
CA TRP A 11 7.80 -12.47 13.20
C TRP A 11 8.28 -11.45 14.22
N GLN A 12 9.46 -10.90 13.97
CA GLN A 12 10.01 -9.75 14.70
C GLN A 12 10.97 -8.98 13.81
N GLY A 13 11.10 -7.66 14.03
CA GLY A 13 12.04 -6.85 13.28
C GLY A 13 11.83 -5.36 13.47
N THR A 14 12.57 -4.59 12.68
CA THR A 14 12.49 -3.13 12.64
C THR A 14 11.56 -2.70 11.53
N ILE A 15 10.64 -1.80 11.83
CA ILE A 15 9.71 -1.25 10.83
C ILE A 15 10.46 -0.25 9.94
N LEU A 16 10.50 -0.54 8.64
CA LEU A 16 11.11 0.34 7.63
C LEU A 16 10.11 1.35 7.06
N SER A 17 8.84 0.99 6.99
CA SER A 17 7.77 1.85 6.46
C SER A 17 6.41 1.41 6.98
N VAL A 18 5.49 2.37 7.11
CA VAL A 18 4.07 2.10 7.35
C VAL A 18 3.27 2.78 6.23
N GLN A 19 2.56 2.00 5.42
CA GLN A 19 1.82 2.49 4.25
C GLN A 19 0.36 2.07 4.35
N PRO A 20 -0.60 2.84 3.78
CA PRO A 20 -1.98 2.37 3.71
C PRO A 20 -2.06 1.12 2.84
N ARG A 21 -2.79 0.10 3.29
CA ARG A 21 -3.06 -1.14 2.56
C ARG A 21 -4.32 -0.97 1.75
N THR A 22 -4.19 -1.06 0.43
CA THR A 22 -5.30 -0.81 -0.48
C THR A 22 -5.40 -1.88 -1.57
N THR A 23 -6.63 -2.18 -1.97
CA THR A 23 -6.92 -2.90 -3.20
C THR A 23 -7.60 -1.95 -4.17
N VAL A 24 -7.23 -1.99 -5.44
CA VAL A 24 -7.79 -1.14 -6.48
C VAL A 24 -8.57 -2.00 -7.46
N TRP A 25 -9.84 -1.70 -7.64
CA TRP A 25 -10.63 -2.34 -8.69
C TRP A 25 -10.70 -1.43 -9.91
N ARG A 26 -10.47 -2.04 -11.09
CA ARG A 26 -10.52 -1.37 -12.39
C ARG A 26 -11.45 -2.14 -13.32
N TYR A 27 -12.27 -1.39 -14.05
CA TYR A 27 -13.11 -1.92 -15.11
C TYR A 27 -13.18 -0.86 -16.21
N ARG A 28 -12.62 -1.18 -17.38
CA ARG A 28 -12.52 -0.26 -18.53
C ARG A 28 -11.94 1.11 -18.12
N LEU A 29 -12.27 2.19 -18.84
CA LEU A 29 -11.80 3.53 -18.51
C LEU A 29 -12.49 4.10 -17.27
N ASP A 30 -13.72 3.71 -17.00
CA ASP A 30 -14.61 4.50 -16.14
C ASP A 30 -14.31 4.38 -14.64
N ASN A 31 -13.33 3.56 -14.22
CA ASN A 31 -13.17 3.32 -12.79
C ASN A 31 -11.76 2.95 -12.31
N ARG A 32 -11.38 3.58 -11.18
CA ARG A 32 -10.23 3.28 -10.32
C ARG A 32 -10.68 3.40 -8.87
N THR A 33 -11.39 2.39 -8.38
CA THR A 33 -11.93 2.40 -7.01
C THR A 33 -10.89 1.87 -6.03
N HIS A 34 -10.50 2.68 -5.03
CA HIS A 34 -9.59 2.28 -3.96
C HIS A 34 -10.37 1.82 -2.72
N TYR A 35 -10.16 0.57 -2.32
CA TYR A 35 -10.65 0.03 -1.04
C TYR A 35 -9.53 0.08 0.00
N HIS A 36 -9.73 0.85 1.06
CA HIS A 36 -8.78 1.01 2.16
C HIS A 36 -9.03 -0.05 3.22
N ARG A 37 -8.05 -0.94 3.46
CA ARG A 37 -8.24 -2.16 4.27
C ARG A 37 -7.46 -2.16 5.59
N GLY A 38 -6.59 -1.19 5.82
CA GLY A 38 -5.67 -1.16 6.95
C GLY A 38 -4.33 -0.57 6.55
N TYR A 39 -3.26 -1.07 7.15
CA TYR A 39 -1.88 -0.65 6.87
C TYR A 39 -0.99 -1.85 6.62
N ASN A 40 0.08 -1.64 5.86
CA ASN A 40 1.18 -2.57 5.70
C ASN A 40 2.38 -2.05 6.49
N LEU A 41 2.85 -2.88 7.42
CA LEU A 41 4.14 -2.70 8.09
C LEU A 41 5.20 -3.37 7.22
N PHE A 42 6.15 -2.60 6.69
CA PHE A 42 7.34 -3.15 6.03
C PHE A 42 8.41 -3.35 7.08
N ILE A 43 8.95 -4.56 7.17
CA ILE A 43 9.81 -4.99 8.26
C ILE A 43 11.10 -5.56 7.68
N ASP A 44 12.23 -5.17 8.26
CA ASP A 44 13.48 -5.90 8.15
C ASP A 44 13.73 -6.67 9.44
N GLY A 45 13.84 -7.99 9.35
CA GLY A 45 13.92 -8.81 10.54
C GLY A 45 13.87 -10.31 10.26
N LYS A 46 13.11 -11.03 11.08
CA LYS A 46 12.94 -12.48 10.98
C LYS A 46 11.48 -12.86 10.88
N ALA A 47 11.17 -13.74 9.95
CA ALA A 47 9.90 -14.46 9.87
C ALA A 47 10.20 -15.97 9.85
N LYS A 48 9.51 -16.75 10.69
CA LYS A 48 9.84 -18.18 10.91
C LYS A 48 11.32 -18.45 11.25
N GLY A 49 11.95 -17.52 11.99
CA GLY A 49 13.37 -17.60 12.34
C GLY A 49 14.36 -17.26 11.21
N MET A 50 13.91 -17.11 9.97
CA MET A 50 14.74 -16.76 8.82
C MET A 50 14.84 -15.25 8.66
N LYS A 51 16.05 -14.72 8.42
CA LYS A 51 16.23 -13.30 8.09
C LYS A 51 15.58 -12.98 6.75
N ALA A 52 14.72 -11.98 6.72
CA ALA A 52 14.02 -11.53 5.52
C ALA A 52 13.52 -10.10 5.68
N SER A 53 13.31 -9.43 4.55
CA SER A 53 12.48 -8.24 4.46
C SER A 53 11.10 -8.64 3.97
N PHE A 54 10.06 -8.25 4.68
CA PHE A 54 8.69 -8.69 4.43
C PHE A 54 7.68 -7.64 4.89
N SER A 55 6.41 -7.86 4.57
CA SER A 55 5.31 -6.97 4.92
C SER A 55 4.20 -7.68 5.69
N VAL A 56 3.66 -7.00 6.71
CA VAL A 56 2.59 -7.51 7.56
C VAL A 56 1.39 -6.57 7.50
N ALA A 57 0.25 -7.08 7.07
CA ALA A 57 -1.01 -6.35 7.06
C ALA A 57 -1.63 -6.27 8.47
N ILE A 58 -1.91 -5.05 8.92
CA ILE A 58 -2.60 -4.75 10.17
C ILE A 58 -3.88 -3.96 9.90
N SER A 59 -4.84 -4.04 10.83
CA SER A 59 -6.07 -3.24 10.75
C SER A 59 -5.84 -1.79 11.19
N GLU A 60 -6.79 -0.92 10.86
CA GLU A 60 -6.78 0.46 11.35
C GLU A 60 -6.87 0.55 12.88
N ILE A 61 -7.68 -0.33 13.49
CA ILE A 61 -7.80 -0.41 14.96
C ILE A 61 -6.45 -0.79 15.59
N GLN A 62 -5.71 -1.74 14.99
CA GLN A 62 -4.39 -2.13 15.46
C GLN A 62 -3.40 -0.97 15.35
N GLN A 63 -3.41 -0.24 14.24
CA GLN A 63 -2.57 0.93 14.06
C GLN A 63 -2.90 2.03 15.08
N LYS A 64 -4.18 2.38 15.27
CA LYS A 64 -4.61 3.38 16.27
C LYS A 64 -4.20 3.01 17.69
N LYS A 65 -4.23 1.72 18.04
CA LYS A 65 -3.87 1.24 19.39
C LYS A 65 -2.36 1.27 19.66
N LEU A 66 -1.54 0.89 18.68
CA LEU A 66 -0.10 0.68 18.88
C LEU A 66 0.76 1.83 18.33
N MET A 67 0.19 2.62 17.42
CA MET A 67 0.83 3.76 16.76
C MET A 67 2.21 3.37 16.23
N PHE A 68 2.26 2.32 15.40
CA PHE A 68 3.51 1.86 14.81
C PHE A 68 4.12 2.97 13.96
N ARG A 69 5.43 3.19 14.13
CA ARG A 69 6.21 4.14 13.34
C ARG A 69 7.46 3.49 12.77
N ILE A 70 8.05 4.16 11.78
CA ILE A 70 9.35 3.78 11.23
C ILE A 70 10.39 3.77 12.35
N GLY A 71 11.24 2.74 12.32
CA GLY A 71 12.28 2.49 13.31
C GLY A 71 11.81 1.71 14.54
N ASP A 72 10.50 1.60 14.80
CA ASP A 72 10.02 0.78 15.91
C ASP A 72 10.46 -0.68 15.71
N GLU A 73 10.97 -1.29 16.78
CA GLU A 73 11.15 -2.73 16.84
C GLU A 73 9.86 -3.36 17.35
N ALA A 74 9.32 -4.29 16.57
CA ALA A 74 8.05 -4.92 16.85
C ALA A 74 8.13 -6.42 16.63
N LYS A 75 7.18 -7.13 17.25
CA LYS A 75 6.95 -8.55 17.04
C LYS A 75 5.47 -8.90 17.04
N GLY A 76 5.16 -10.06 16.50
CA GLY A 76 3.81 -10.60 16.54
C GLY A 76 3.68 -11.91 15.79
N THR A 77 2.43 -12.24 15.49
CA THR A 77 2.06 -13.39 14.67
C THR A 77 1.27 -12.92 13.45
N ALA A 78 1.32 -13.68 12.37
CA ALA A 78 0.54 -13.43 11.16
C ALA A 78 0.39 -14.74 10.35
N TRP A 79 -0.44 -14.72 9.31
CA TRP A 79 -0.71 -15.86 8.44
C TRP A 79 -0.12 -15.66 7.04
N THR A 80 0.40 -16.72 6.42
CA THR A 80 0.90 -16.71 5.03
C THR A 80 -0.24 -16.58 4.03
N LYS A 81 -0.11 -15.68 3.05
CA LYS A 81 -1.15 -15.44 2.03
C LYS A 81 -1.60 -16.72 1.31
N MET A 82 -2.91 -16.90 1.23
CA MET A 82 -3.52 -17.99 0.45
C MET A 82 -3.28 -17.80 -1.05
N TYR A 83 -3.36 -16.55 -1.52
CA TYR A 83 -3.22 -16.20 -2.93
C TYR A 83 -2.10 -15.17 -3.12
N ASP A 84 -1.21 -15.41 -4.08
CA ASP A 84 -0.03 -14.61 -4.34
C ASP A 84 -0.32 -13.15 -4.76
N VAL A 85 -1.45 -12.92 -5.42
CA VAL A 85 -1.83 -11.65 -6.05
C VAL A 85 -2.95 -10.88 -5.36
N SER A 86 -3.61 -11.46 -4.35
CA SER A 86 -4.77 -10.83 -3.69
C SER A 86 -4.41 -9.67 -2.78
N ASP A 87 -3.14 -9.61 -2.37
CA ASP A 87 -2.61 -8.56 -1.51
C ASP A 87 -1.13 -8.34 -1.78
N TYR A 88 -0.65 -7.13 -1.53
CA TYR A 88 0.78 -6.84 -1.55
C TYR A 88 1.47 -7.35 -0.29
N ALA A 89 0.75 -7.42 0.84
CA ALA A 89 1.31 -7.93 2.08
C ALA A 89 1.73 -9.40 1.97
N ASP A 90 2.90 -9.75 2.51
CA ASP A 90 3.38 -11.12 2.60
C ASP A 90 2.58 -11.92 3.63
N TYR A 91 2.23 -11.27 4.74
CA TYR A 91 1.49 -11.85 5.84
C TYR A 91 0.27 -11.02 6.23
N TYR A 92 -0.84 -11.69 6.56
CA TYR A 92 -2.12 -11.07 6.92
C TYR A 92 -2.69 -11.66 8.21
N ARG A 93 -3.86 -11.16 8.68
CA ARG A 93 -4.47 -11.58 9.96
C ARG A 93 -3.48 -11.50 11.13
N ALA A 94 -2.80 -10.36 11.24
CA ALA A 94 -1.81 -10.16 12.27
C ALA A 94 -2.43 -10.14 13.68
N GLY A 95 -1.73 -10.70 14.66
CA GLY A 95 -2.18 -10.80 16.05
C GLY A 95 -1.01 -10.91 17.03
N GLY A 96 -1.27 -10.73 18.33
CA GLY A 96 -0.19 -10.74 19.35
C GLY A 96 0.85 -9.63 19.16
N LEU A 97 0.44 -8.54 18.51
CA LEU A 97 1.30 -7.42 18.15
C LEU A 97 1.84 -6.72 19.40
N LYS A 98 3.16 -6.55 19.46
CA LYS A 98 3.84 -5.82 20.54
C LYS A 98 5.02 -5.04 20.01
N ILE A 99 5.19 -3.82 20.50
CA ILE A 99 6.40 -3.02 20.29
C ILE A 99 7.39 -3.39 21.39
N THR A 100 8.58 -3.84 20.99
CA THR A 100 9.66 -4.21 21.91
C THR A 100 10.55 -3.02 22.23
N ARG A 101 10.74 -2.13 21.25
CA ARG A 101 11.46 -0.87 21.42
C ARG A 101 10.83 0.18 20.52
N LYS A 102 10.50 1.33 21.11
CA LYS A 102 10.06 2.51 20.36
C LYS A 102 11.28 3.22 19.78
N ALA A 103 11.22 3.60 18.50
CA ALA A 103 12.24 4.47 17.91
C ALA A 103 12.12 5.90 18.45
N GLU A 104 13.18 6.69 18.36
CA GLU A 104 13.05 8.13 18.56
C GLU A 104 12.40 8.77 17.33
N HIS A 105 11.61 9.83 17.54
CA HIS A 105 11.06 10.58 16.43
C HIS A 105 12.14 11.54 15.91
N ALA A 106 12.60 11.30 14.68
CA ALA A 106 13.46 12.25 13.99
C ALA A 106 12.59 13.19 13.15
N GLU A 107 12.63 14.48 13.47
CA GLU A 107 12.07 15.50 12.59
C GLU A 107 12.84 15.52 11.27
N THR A 108 12.12 15.45 10.16
CA THR A 108 12.70 15.55 8.82
C THR A 108 11.94 16.58 8.02
N SER A 109 12.65 17.32 7.17
CA SER A 109 12.01 18.27 6.25
C SER A 109 11.30 17.49 5.14
N PRO A 110 9.97 17.56 5.02
CA PRO A 110 9.27 16.88 3.95
C PRO A 110 9.57 17.56 2.60
N PRO A 111 9.44 16.83 1.47
CA PRO A 111 9.19 15.38 1.32
C PRO A 111 10.48 14.51 1.36
N PRO A 112 10.42 13.21 1.72
CA PRO A 112 9.23 12.41 2.04
C PRO A 112 8.60 12.78 3.39
N TYR A 113 7.31 12.49 3.53
CA TYR A 113 6.56 12.77 4.76
C TYR A 113 6.72 11.58 5.71
N LEU A 114 7.70 11.66 6.61
CA LEU A 114 7.99 10.64 7.63
C LEU A 114 7.17 10.91 8.90
N ILE A 115 5.86 11.00 8.71
CA ILE A 115 4.88 11.27 9.77
C ILE A 115 4.19 9.98 10.22
N GLU A 116 3.46 10.04 11.34
CA GLU A 116 2.49 9.00 11.65
C GLU A 116 1.47 8.90 10.50
N PRO A 117 1.22 7.69 9.96
CA PRO A 117 0.27 7.54 8.86
C PRO A 117 -1.13 7.97 9.34
N PRO A 118 -1.83 8.85 8.59
CA PRO A 118 -3.17 9.28 8.95
C PRO A 118 -4.18 8.13 8.89
N ASP A 119 -5.41 8.39 9.35
CA ASP A 119 -6.51 7.43 9.27
C ASP A 119 -6.91 7.08 7.82
N LEU A 120 -7.66 5.98 7.65
CA LEU A 120 -8.03 5.50 6.31
C LEU A 120 -9.02 6.44 5.60
N ALA A 121 -9.85 7.15 6.36
CA ALA A 121 -10.79 8.14 5.83
C ALA A 121 -10.05 9.31 5.16
N THR A 122 -8.95 9.75 5.76
CA THR A 122 -8.07 10.79 5.20
C THR A 122 -7.49 10.34 3.85
N TYR A 123 -6.99 9.10 3.73
CA TYR A 123 -6.52 8.61 2.43
C TYR A 123 -7.65 8.57 1.39
N ALA A 124 -8.84 8.12 1.78
CA ALA A 124 -9.99 8.06 0.89
C ALA A 124 -10.40 9.46 0.40
N GLN A 125 -10.48 10.44 1.30
CA GLN A 125 -10.84 11.83 0.98
C GLN A 125 -9.82 12.48 0.03
N ARG A 126 -8.53 12.27 0.27
CA ARG A 126 -7.45 12.89 -0.52
C ARG A 126 -7.32 12.32 -1.93
N GLY A 127 -7.70 11.06 -2.08
CA GLY A 127 -7.61 10.29 -3.31
C GLY A 127 -6.19 10.02 -3.80
N ALA A 128 -6.08 9.00 -4.64
CA ALA A 128 -4.81 8.49 -5.13
C ALA A 128 -4.43 9.12 -6.48
N ARG A 129 -3.13 9.35 -6.66
CA ARG A 129 -2.50 9.61 -7.96
C ARG A 129 -1.54 8.49 -8.34
N MET A 130 -1.34 8.26 -9.63
CA MET A 130 -0.39 7.28 -10.12
C MET A 130 1.04 7.67 -9.75
N LEU A 131 1.68 6.90 -8.87
CA LEU A 131 3.09 7.11 -8.55
C LEU A 131 3.98 6.30 -9.48
N SER A 132 5.08 6.89 -9.95
CA SER A 132 6.10 6.15 -10.69
C SER A 132 6.75 5.09 -9.82
N ALA A 133 6.97 3.88 -10.38
CA ALA A 133 7.63 2.79 -9.66
C ALA A 133 9.06 3.15 -9.23
N ALA A 134 9.73 4.03 -9.98
CA ALA A 134 11.05 4.54 -9.63
C ALA A 134 10.99 5.48 -8.40
N SER A 135 10.04 6.42 -8.37
CA SER A 135 9.81 7.28 -7.19
C SER A 135 9.43 6.45 -5.97
N TYR A 136 8.53 5.47 -6.13
CA TYR A 136 8.12 4.55 -5.07
C TYR A 136 9.33 3.81 -4.47
N ARG A 137 10.14 3.13 -5.27
CA ARG A 137 11.30 2.36 -4.78
C ARG A 137 12.42 3.25 -4.24
N GLY A 138 12.52 4.48 -4.71
CA GLY A 138 13.49 5.45 -4.23
C GLY A 138 12.96 6.19 -3.00
N LYS A 139 12.80 7.51 -3.15
CA LYS A 139 12.54 8.41 -2.01
C LYS A 139 11.16 8.29 -1.40
N CYS A 140 10.19 7.68 -2.07
CA CYS A 140 8.81 7.61 -1.58
C CYS A 140 8.52 6.35 -0.75
N PHE A 141 9.39 5.34 -0.72
CA PHE A 141 9.10 4.07 -0.04
C PHE A 141 8.70 4.27 1.43
N GLN A 142 9.38 5.16 2.15
CA GLN A 142 9.11 5.43 3.56
C GLN A 142 8.04 6.51 3.80
N CYS A 143 7.53 7.13 2.73
CA CYS A 143 6.57 8.22 2.84
C CYS A 143 5.21 7.68 3.29
N ALA A 144 4.59 8.30 4.30
CA ALA A 144 3.24 7.94 4.76
C ALA A 144 2.20 7.94 3.63
N TRP A 145 2.40 8.80 2.62
CA TRP A 145 1.48 8.94 1.50
C TRP A 145 1.68 7.96 0.35
N ALA A 146 2.73 7.15 0.37
CA ALA A 146 3.00 6.19 -0.70
C ALA A 146 2.36 4.84 -0.38
N THR A 147 1.89 4.14 -1.41
CA THR A 147 1.42 2.76 -1.27
C THR A 147 1.75 1.94 -2.50
N MET A 148 1.86 0.62 -2.31
CA MET A 148 1.75 -0.36 -3.37
C MET A 148 0.44 -1.12 -3.21
N SER A 149 -0.47 -0.94 -4.16
CA SER A 149 -1.81 -1.52 -4.11
C SER A 149 -1.87 -2.80 -4.94
N ALA A 150 -2.65 -3.78 -4.47
CA ALA A 150 -3.08 -4.90 -5.29
C ALA A 150 -4.20 -4.44 -6.23
N VAL A 151 -3.98 -4.53 -7.53
CA VAL A 151 -4.93 -4.09 -8.56
C VAL A 151 -5.63 -5.30 -9.15
N GLU A 152 -6.95 -5.29 -9.09
CA GLU A 152 -7.85 -6.23 -9.72
C GLU A 152 -8.47 -5.57 -10.96
N ILE A 153 -8.16 -6.10 -12.14
CA ILE A 153 -8.74 -5.65 -13.41
C ILE A 153 -9.81 -6.64 -13.81
N GLU A 154 -11.05 -6.19 -13.90
CA GLU A 154 -12.17 -6.96 -14.42
C GLU A 154 -11.96 -7.18 -15.93
N TYR A 155 -11.46 -8.36 -16.30
CA TYR A 155 -11.04 -8.67 -17.67
C TYR A 155 -12.19 -9.26 -18.49
N ASN A 156 -13.02 -10.10 -17.87
CA ASN A 156 -14.22 -10.66 -18.49
C ASN A 156 -15.30 -10.69 -17.42
N TRP A 157 -16.32 -9.84 -17.56
CA TRP A 157 -17.26 -9.49 -16.50
C TRP A 157 -17.83 -10.72 -15.78
N GLY A 158 -17.53 -10.84 -14.49
CA GLY A 158 -18.02 -11.92 -13.62
C GLY A 158 -17.38 -13.30 -13.86
N VAL A 159 -16.44 -13.39 -14.82
CA VAL A 159 -15.81 -14.65 -15.22
C VAL A 159 -14.33 -14.66 -14.85
N SER A 160 -13.59 -13.59 -15.11
CA SER A 160 -12.15 -13.58 -14.87
C SER A 160 -11.57 -12.20 -14.62
N LYS A 161 -10.58 -12.15 -13.75
CA LYS A 161 -9.82 -10.95 -13.40
C LYS A 161 -8.34 -11.10 -13.77
N LYS A 162 -7.69 -9.99 -14.07
CA LYS A 162 -6.22 -9.88 -14.13
C LYS A 162 -5.73 -9.14 -12.89
N TYR A 163 -4.53 -9.49 -12.43
CA TYR A 163 -3.97 -8.93 -11.22
C TYR A 163 -2.59 -8.35 -11.49
N ARG A 164 -2.27 -7.23 -10.83
CA ARG A 164 -0.91 -6.68 -10.78
C ARG A 164 -0.76 -5.76 -9.58
N PHE A 165 0.47 -5.37 -9.29
CA PHE A 165 0.75 -4.35 -8.29
C PHE A 165 1.04 -3.01 -8.95
N GLU A 166 0.48 -1.94 -8.38
CA GLU A 166 0.68 -0.59 -8.84
C GLU A 166 0.95 0.36 -7.67
N SER A 167 1.89 1.29 -7.84
CA SER A 167 2.20 2.29 -6.82
C SER A 167 1.30 3.53 -6.93
N PHE A 168 0.89 4.08 -5.80
CA PHE A 168 0.07 5.29 -5.74
C PHE A 168 0.59 6.28 -4.70
N CYS A 169 0.19 7.54 -4.86
CA CYS A 169 0.53 8.64 -3.96
C CYS A 169 -0.74 9.39 -3.53
N TYR A 170 -0.92 9.55 -2.22
CA TYR A 170 -1.97 10.33 -1.59
C TYR A 170 -1.49 11.71 -1.11
N GLY A 171 -0.21 12.03 -1.34
CA GLY A 171 0.44 13.22 -0.81
C GLY A 171 0.09 14.48 -1.62
N PRO A 172 0.51 15.66 -1.15
CA PRO A 172 0.14 16.95 -1.73
C PRO A 172 0.42 17.06 -3.22
N LYS A 173 -0.44 17.78 -3.96
CA LYS A 173 -0.27 17.96 -5.41
C LYS A 173 1.08 18.60 -5.73
N SER A 174 1.54 19.52 -4.88
CA SER A 174 2.80 20.26 -4.96
C SER A 174 4.07 19.47 -4.60
N CYS A 175 3.94 18.22 -4.15
CA CYS A 175 5.09 17.44 -3.68
C CYS A 175 6.19 17.28 -4.74
N LYS A 176 7.38 17.82 -4.48
CA LYS A 176 8.54 17.83 -5.41
C LYS A 176 9.12 16.43 -5.73
N LEU A 177 8.80 15.42 -4.93
CA LEU A 177 9.21 14.02 -5.19
C LEU A 177 8.21 13.26 -6.06
N TYR A 178 6.98 13.78 -6.20
CA TYR A 178 5.97 13.15 -7.03
C TYR A 178 6.40 13.14 -8.49
N LYS A 179 6.32 11.96 -9.11
CA LYS A 179 6.40 11.79 -10.55
C LYS A 179 5.31 10.83 -10.96
N MET A 180 4.52 11.22 -11.95
CA MET A 180 3.45 10.38 -12.48
C MET A 180 4.01 9.05 -12.99
N GLY A 181 3.26 7.98 -12.77
CA GLY A 181 3.56 6.68 -13.36
C GLY A 181 3.42 6.67 -14.88
N LYS A 182 3.97 5.64 -15.53
CA LYS A 182 3.66 5.37 -16.95
C LYS A 182 2.15 5.09 -17.10
N PRO A 183 1.55 5.37 -18.28
CA PRO A 183 0.19 4.97 -18.60
C PRO A 183 -0.06 3.49 -18.27
N ARG A 184 -1.24 3.21 -17.70
CA ARG A 184 -1.56 1.87 -17.19
C ARG A 184 -2.71 1.27 -17.99
N ALA A 185 -2.39 0.21 -18.74
CA ALA A 185 -3.38 -0.48 -19.56
C ALA A 185 -4.47 -1.16 -18.71
N VAL A 186 -5.72 -1.01 -19.09
CA VAL A 186 -6.89 -1.70 -18.53
C VAL A 186 -7.49 -2.60 -19.62
N PRO A 187 -6.98 -3.84 -19.78
CA PRO A 187 -7.46 -4.76 -20.80
C PRO A 187 -8.86 -5.28 -20.50
N TYR A 188 -9.66 -5.49 -21.55
CA TYR A 188 -10.95 -6.17 -21.48
C TYR A 188 -11.05 -7.23 -22.59
N LYS A 189 -11.72 -8.36 -22.32
CA LYS A 189 -11.82 -9.48 -23.26
C LYS A 189 -12.62 -9.07 -24.50
N GLY A 190 -12.03 -9.26 -25.68
CA GLY A 190 -12.67 -8.94 -26.96
C GLY A 190 -12.44 -7.51 -27.44
N ASP A 191 -11.85 -6.65 -26.61
CA ASP A 191 -11.59 -5.25 -26.92
C ASP A 191 -10.09 -4.92 -26.88
N GLY A 192 -9.72 -3.79 -27.47
CA GLY A 192 -8.41 -3.17 -27.24
C GLY A 192 -8.23 -2.76 -25.77
N SER A 193 -6.97 -2.67 -25.33
CA SER A 193 -6.69 -2.11 -24.00
C SER A 193 -6.93 -0.61 -24.01
N THR A 194 -7.63 -0.12 -23.00
CA THR A 194 -7.70 1.30 -22.71
C THR A 194 -6.57 1.71 -21.76
N TYR A 195 -6.22 2.98 -21.70
CA TYR A 195 -5.09 3.44 -20.88
C TYR A 195 -5.52 4.52 -19.89
N ASP A 196 -5.18 4.32 -18.62
CA ASP A 196 -5.18 5.38 -17.62
C ASP A 196 -3.90 6.21 -17.81
N GLU A 197 -4.04 7.35 -18.49
CA GLU A 197 -2.93 8.26 -18.82
C GLU A 197 -2.76 9.40 -17.82
N GLY A 198 -3.57 9.43 -16.74
CA GLY A 198 -3.50 10.46 -15.71
C GLY A 198 -4.81 11.20 -15.47
N TRP A 199 -5.79 11.14 -16.38
CA TRP A 199 -7.07 11.84 -16.20
C TRP A 199 -7.82 11.37 -14.94
N MET A 200 -7.64 10.11 -14.52
CA MET A 200 -8.19 9.61 -13.25
C MET A 200 -7.51 10.23 -12.03
N ASP A 201 -6.26 10.70 -12.13
CA ASP A 201 -5.59 11.42 -11.03
C ASP A 201 -6.29 12.74 -10.74
N ASP A 202 -6.77 13.43 -11.77
CA ASP A 202 -7.49 14.70 -11.62
C ASP A 202 -8.84 14.47 -10.93
N LEU A 203 -9.62 13.49 -11.40
CA LEU A 203 -10.90 13.12 -10.77
C LEU A 203 -10.73 12.61 -9.34
N CYS A 204 -9.80 11.67 -9.12
CA CYS A 204 -9.56 11.13 -7.78
C CYS A 204 -9.14 12.22 -6.78
N THR A 205 -8.54 13.32 -7.25
CA THR A 205 -8.00 14.36 -6.37
C THR A 205 -8.69 15.71 -6.51
N GLU A 206 -9.89 15.75 -7.11
CA GLU A 206 -10.66 16.98 -7.32
C GLU A 206 -10.93 17.74 -6.01
N ASN A 207 -11.14 16.98 -4.92
CA ASN A 207 -11.46 17.51 -3.59
C ASN A 207 -10.23 17.96 -2.79
N ARG A 208 -9.02 17.93 -3.39
CA ARG A 208 -7.76 18.26 -2.71
C ARG A 208 -7.15 19.56 -3.24
N GLY A 209 -6.74 20.44 -2.34
CA GLY A 209 -5.90 21.60 -2.64
C GLY A 209 -4.51 21.23 -3.14
N TRP A 210 -3.70 22.24 -3.46
CA TRP A 210 -2.35 22.00 -3.98
C TRP A 210 -1.39 21.48 -2.91
N ASP A 211 -1.46 22.05 -1.72
CA ASP A 211 -0.57 21.75 -0.58
C ASP A 211 -1.20 20.85 0.48
N ASP A 212 -2.51 20.58 0.36
CA ASP A 212 -3.23 19.64 1.20
C ASP A 212 -2.57 18.28 1.13
#